data_AF-A0A9D6X4W3-F1
#
_entry.id   AF-A0A9D6X4W3-F1
#
_cell.length_a   1.000
_cell.length_b   1.000
_cell.length_c   1.000
_cell.angle_alpha   90.00
_cell.angle_beta   90.00
_cell.angle_gamma   90.00
#
_symmetry.space_group_name_H-M   'P 1'
#
loop_
_entity.id
_entity.type
_entity.pdbx_description
1 polymer ?
#
loop_
_entity_poly.entity_id
_entity_poly.type
_entity_poly.pdbx_seq_one_letter_code
_entity_poly.pdbx_strand_id
1 'polypeptide(L)'
;MNAWSVSIRSQPLLTKDEAAFYNLLRLTVQDQYLVFAQVPVWCLVDVQSKVPKARTTFLNTIALRRVDFALVHPGTLATVTIIELDDPAIPPAQKEGRNKLIDSVFKEAGIALVRLKNPGAYTAPTLAAALSLDAGNM
;
A
#
# COMPACT_ATOMS: atom_id res chain seq x y z
N MET A 1 34.78 -12.69 -10.74
CA MET A 1 34.57 -11.86 -9.53
C MET A 1 33.78 -10.63 -9.96
N ASN A 2 32.58 -10.45 -9.43
CA ASN A 2 31.68 -9.34 -9.73
C ASN A 2 32.16 -8.04 -9.06
N ALA A 3 32.05 -6.91 -9.76
CA ALA A 3 32.69 -5.61 -9.46
C ALA A 3 32.33 -4.94 -8.12
N TRP A 4 31.45 -5.57 -7.33
CA TRP A 4 30.87 -4.99 -6.12
C TRP A 4 31.23 -5.78 -4.84
N SER A 5 32.00 -6.87 -4.94
CA SER A 5 32.36 -7.71 -3.78
C SER A 5 31.15 -8.15 -2.92
N VAL A 6 30.00 -8.40 -3.56
CA VAL A 6 28.76 -8.85 -2.89
C VAL A 6 28.21 -10.12 -3.53
N SER A 7 27.53 -10.94 -2.72
CA SER A 7 26.70 -12.04 -3.20
C SER A 7 25.25 -11.57 -3.32
N ILE A 8 24.64 -11.77 -4.48
CA ILE A 8 23.27 -11.35 -4.77
C ILE A 8 22.42 -12.62 -4.94
N ARG A 9 21.24 -12.65 -4.33
CA ARG A 9 20.26 -13.73 -4.45
C ARG A 9 18.87 -13.14 -4.64
N SER A 10 17.99 -13.89 -5.30
CA SER A 10 16.57 -13.55 -5.31
C SER A 10 15.97 -13.75 -3.92
N GLN A 11 14.91 -12.99 -3.63
CA GLN A 11 14.08 -13.16 -2.45
C GLN A 11 12.60 -12.98 -2.83
N PRO A 12 11.67 -13.57 -2.08
CA PRO A 12 10.24 -13.31 -2.27
C PRO A 12 9.92 -11.82 -2.13
N LEU A 13 8.96 -11.33 -2.91
CA LEU A 13 8.47 -9.95 -2.78
C LEU A 13 7.71 -9.72 -1.47
N LEU A 14 6.97 -10.75 -1.03
CA LEU A 14 6.13 -10.74 0.16
C LEU A 14 6.64 -11.77 1.15
N THR A 15 6.58 -11.43 2.44
CA THR A 15 6.68 -12.38 3.54
C THR A 15 5.55 -13.43 3.46
N LYS A 16 5.68 -14.51 4.22
CA LYS A 16 4.66 -15.58 4.26
C LYS A 16 3.27 -15.04 4.65
N ASP A 17 3.22 -14.15 5.64
CA ASP A 17 1.98 -13.61 6.17
C ASP A 17 1.36 -12.60 5.19
N GLU A 18 2.17 -11.74 4.57
CA GLU A 18 1.72 -10.84 3.50
C GLU A 18 1.20 -11.63 2.28
N ALA A 19 1.86 -12.73 1.90
CA ALA A 19 1.41 -13.56 0.78
C ALA A 19 0.07 -14.26 1.11
N ALA A 20 -0.11 -14.74 2.34
CA ALA A 20 -1.38 -15.29 2.80
C ALA A 20 -2.49 -14.24 2.75
N PHE A 21 -2.23 -13.04 3.25
CA PHE A 21 -3.18 -11.92 3.18
C PHE A 21 -3.47 -11.50 1.75
N TYR A 22 -2.46 -11.41 0.87
CA TYR A 22 -2.63 -11.08 -0.54
C TYR A 22 -3.60 -12.04 -1.24
N ASN A 23 -3.47 -13.34 -0.97
CA ASN A 23 -4.36 -14.35 -1.53
C ASN A 23 -5.80 -14.20 -1.03
N LEU A 24 -5.98 -13.93 0.28
CA LEU A 24 -7.28 -13.63 0.85
C LEU A 24 -7.89 -12.36 0.24
N LEU A 25 -7.10 -11.30 0.10
CA LEU A 25 -7.52 -10.04 -0.49
C LEU A 25 -7.97 -10.25 -1.95
N ARG A 26 -7.19 -10.98 -2.75
CA ARG A 26 -7.58 -11.35 -4.13
C ARG A 26 -8.88 -12.15 -4.18
N LEU A 27 -9.05 -13.12 -3.28
CA LEU A 27 -10.29 -13.90 -3.19
C LEU A 27 -11.51 -13.01 -2.83
N THR A 28 -11.27 -12.00 -2.01
CA THR A 28 -12.30 -11.05 -1.53
C THR A 28 -12.73 -10.09 -2.63
N VAL A 29 -11.78 -9.49 -3.35
CA VAL A 29 -12.08 -8.44 -4.35
C VAL A 29 -12.37 -8.99 -5.74
N GLN A 30 -11.91 -10.21 -6.04
CA GLN A 30 -12.11 -10.90 -7.32
C GLN A 30 -11.78 -9.97 -8.50
N ASP A 31 -12.67 -9.87 -9.49
CA ASP A 31 -12.47 -9.06 -10.69
C ASP A 31 -12.92 -7.60 -10.53
N GLN A 32 -13.42 -7.21 -9.35
CA GLN A 32 -13.84 -5.82 -9.09
C GLN A 32 -12.64 -4.87 -9.02
N TYR A 33 -11.49 -5.38 -8.55
CA TYR A 33 -10.27 -4.61 -8.40
C TYR A 33 -9.03 -5.42 -8.77
N LEU A 34 -8.06 -4.76 -9.39
CA LEU A 34 -6.70 -5.25 -9.48
C LEU A 34 -5.99 -5.05 -8.14
N VAL A 35 -5.17 -6.01 -7.73
CA VAL A 35 -4.40 -5.94 -6.48
C VAL A 35 -2.91 -5.85 -6.79
N PHE A 36 -2.31 -4.72 -6.44
CA PHE A 36 -0.86 -4.52 -6.50
C PHE A 36 -0.27 -4.56 -5.10
N ALA A 37 0.91 -5.17 -4.96
CA ALA A 37 1.60 -5.29 -3.68
C ALA A 37 2.92 -4.52 -3.68
N GLN A 38 3.32 -4.03 -2.51
CA GLN A 38 4.57 -3.31 -2.30
C GLN A 38 4.74 -2.15 -3.30
N VAL A 39 3.72 -1.29 -3.40
CA VAL A 39 3.69 -0.21 -4.41
C VAL A 39 4.42 1.03 -3.87
N PRO A 40 5.41 1.60 -4.58
CA PRO A 40 6.03 2.85 -4.16
C PRO A 40 5.02 4.00 -4.12
N VAL A 41 5.04 4.79 -3.04
CA VAL A 41 4.07 5.89 -2.84
C VAL A 41 4.08 6.89 -4.00
N TRP A 42 5.26 7.19 -4.54
CA TRP A 42 5.41 8.14 -5.66
C TRP A 42 4.78 7.65 -6.97
N CYS A 43 4.46 6.35 -7.10
CA CYS A 43 3.71 5.82 -8.26
C CYS A 43 2.20 6.05 -8.14
N LEU A 44 1.71 6.41 -6.95
CA LEU A 44 0.28 6.49 -6.63
C LEU A 44 -0.24 7.94 -6.60
N VAL A 45 0.65 8.93 -6.67
CA VAL A 45 0.31 10.34 -6.55
C VAL A 45 1.02 11.16 -7.63
N ASP A 46 0.33 12.16 -8.16
CA ASP A 46 0.94 13.15 -9.05
C ASP A 46 1.32 14.41 -8.26
N VAL A 47 2.62 14.66 -8.13
CA VAL A 47 3.16 15.78 -7.34
C VAL A 47 3.46 16.95 -8.26
N GLN A 48 2.65 18.00 -8.16
CA GLN A 48 2.79 19.24 -8.91
C GLN A 48 3.32 20.36 -8.01
N SER A 49 4.27 21.15 -8.50
CA SER A 49 4.74 22.35 -7.81
C SER A 49 5.30 23.38 -8.79
N LYS A 50 5.00 24.66 -8.54
CA LYS A 50 5.61 25.79 -9.26
C LYS A 50 7.09 25.99 -8.89
N VAL A 51 7.56 25.37 -7.80
CA VAL A 51 8.94 25.45 -7.32
C VAL A 51 9.60 24.07 -7.49
N PRO A 52 10.48 23.87 -8.49
CA PRO A 52 11.08 22.56 -8.78
C PRO A 52 11.79 21.93 -7.57
N LYS A 53 12.50 22.74 -6.78
CA LYS A 53 13.18 22.26 -5.56
C LYS A 53 12.20 21.68 -4.54
N ALA A 54 11.03 22.29 -4.36
CA ALA A 54 10.01 21.81 -3.42
C ALA A 54 9.45 20.45 -3.88
N ARG A 55 9.18 20.29 -5.18
CA ARG A 55 8.76 19.01 -5.77
C ARG A 55 9.79 17.91 -5.50
N THR A 56 11.06 18.17 -5.80
CA THR A 56 12.13 17.18 -5.59
C THR A 56 12.32 16.84 -4.12
N THR A 57 12.30 17.82 -3.21
CA THR A 57 12.39 17.59 -1.76
C THR A 57 11.24 16.70 -1.29
N PHE A 58 10.01 16.95 -1.75
CA PHE A 58 8.87 16.12 -1.40
C PHE A 58 9.01 14.70 -1.94
N LEU A 59 9.36 14.53 -3.23
CA LEU A 59 9.55 13.20 -3.83
C LEU A 59 10.64 12.40 -3.11
N ASN A 60 11.77 13.02 -2.74
CA ASN A 60 12.82 12.36 -1.96
C ASN A 60 12.31 11.89 -0.59
N THR A 61 11.38 12.62 0.02
CA THR A 61 10.78 12.27 1.32
C THR A 61 9.95 10.97 1.25
N ILE A 62 9.35 10.69 0.08
CA ILE A 62 8.51 9.51 -0.15
C ILE A 62 9.19 8.42 -1.01
N ALA A 63 10.39 8.66 -1.55
CA ALA A 63 11.03 7.81 -2.55
C ALA A 63 11.23 6.35 -2.11
N LEU A 64 11.54 6.14 -0.82
CA LEU A 64 11.76 4.81 -0.25
C LEU A 64 10.52 4.23 0.44
N ARG A 65 9.39 4.94 0.38
CA ARG A 65 8.15 4.51 1.02
C ARG A 65 7.33 3.69 0.06
N ARG A 66 6.80 2.58 0.55
CA ARG A 66 5.90 1.69 -0.16
C ARG A 66 4.67 1.45 0.70
N VAL A 67 3.56 1.20 0.04
CA VAL A 67 2.35 0.69 0.66
C VAL A 67 2.29 -0.82 0.48
N ASP A 68 1.69 -1.53 1.43
CA ASP A 68 1.64 -2.99 1.37
C ASP A 68 0.78 -3.45 0.20
N PHE A 69 -0.42 -2.88 0.03
CA PHE A 69 -1.29 -3.17 -1.11
C PHE A 69 -2.05 -1.95 -1.62
N ALA A 70 -2.38 -1.97 -2.91
CA ALA A 70 -3.26 -1.01 -3.57
C ALA A 70 -4.34 -1.75 -4.36
N LEU A 71 -5.60 -1.39 -4.14
CA LEU A 71 -6.74 -1.75 -4.96
C LEU A 71 -6.88 -0.73 -6.09
N VAL A 72 -6.90 -1.23 -7.32
CA VAL A 72 -6.89 -0.41 -8.53
C VAL A 72 -8.08 -0.80 -9.40
N HIS A 73 -8.79 0.20 -9.92
CA HIS A 73 -9.93 -0.04 -10.79
C HIS A 73 -9.46 -0.68 -12.12
N PRO A 74 -10.05 -1.81 -12.57
CA PRO A 74 -9.53 -2.57 -13.72
C PRO A 74 -9.61 -1.83 -15.06
N GLY A 75 -10.60 -0.96 -15.25
CA GLY A 75 -10.76 -0.15 -16.47
C GLY A 75 -9.88 1.11 -16.54
N THR A 76 -9.92 1.97 -15.51
CA THR A 76 -9.21 3.25 -15.50
C THR A 76 -7.78 3.18 -14.99
N LEU A 77 -7.40 2.07 -14.33
CA LEU A 77 -6.15 1.91 -13.59
C LEU A 77 -5.93 2.96 -12.49
N ALA A 78 -6.98 3.67 -12.08
CA ALA A 78 -6.93 4.59 -10.96
C ALA A 78 -6.84 3.81 -9.64
N THR A 79 -6.03 4.32 -8.71
CA THR A 79 -5.95 3.75 -7.36
C THR A 79 -7.19 4.14 -6.57
N VAL A 80 -7.89 3.15 -6.02
CA VAL A 80 -9.14 3.33 -5.28
C VAL A 80 -8.89 3.29 -3.78
N THR A 81 -8.10 2.33 -3.32
CA THR A 81 -7.85 2.14 -1.89
C THR A 81 -6.45 1.62 -1.64
N ILE A 82 -5.77 2.22 -0.67
CA ILE A 82 -4.52 1.74 -0.11
C ILE A 82 -4.82 0.90 1.12
N ILE A 83 -4.14 -0.24 1.25
CA ILE A 83 -4.23 -1.12 2.40
C ILE A 83 -2.83 -1.25 3.00
N GLU A 84 -2.72 -0.94 4.30
CA GLU A 84 -1.52 -1.12 5.11
C GLU A 84 -1.80 -2.15 6.20
N LEU A 85 -0.88 -3.10 6.37
CA LEU A 85 -0.91 -4.07 7.43
C LEU A 85 -0.18 -3.50 8.65
N ASP A 86 -0.88 -3.46 9.77
CA ASP A 86 -0.30 -3.02 11.02
C ASP A 86 0.65 -4.10 11.56
N ASP A 87 1.95 -3.80 11.60
CA ASP A 87 2.93 -4.60 12.33
C ASP A 87 2.85 -4.26 13.84
N PRO A 88 2.42 -5.19 14.71
CA PRO A 88 2.35 -4.97 16.15
C PRO A 88 3.73 -4.87 16.81
N ALA A 89 4.80 -5.32 16.14
CA ALA A 89 6.16 -5.22 16.65
C ALA A 89 6.71 -3.78 16.57
N ILE A 90 6.11 -2.91 15.74
CA ILE A 90 6.54 -1.52 15.62
C ILE A 90 5.97 -0.68 16.78
N PRO A 91 6.82 0.01 17.56
CA PRO A 91 6.35 0.87 18.64
C PRO A 91 5.43 2.00 18.13
N PRO A 92 4.40 2.37 18.91
CA PRO A 92 3.45 3.42 18.51
C PRO A 92 4.09 4.74 18.09
N ALA A 93 5.14 5.18 18.80
CA ALA A 93 5.84 6.45 18.49
C ALA A 93 6.54 6.43 17.12
N GLN A 94 7.17 5.31 16.76
CA GLN A 94 7.81 5.14 15.45
C GLN A 94 6.77 5.04 14.33
N LYS A 95 5.63 4.39 14.63
CA LYS A 95 4.50 4.24 13.73
C LYS A 95 3.79 5.55 13.45
N GLU A 96 3.65 6.42 14.44
CA GLU A 96 2.94 7.71 14.34
C GLU A 96 3.59 8.66 13.32
N GLY A 97 4.92 8.84 13.38
CA GLY A 97 5.63 9.68 12.42
C GLY A 97 5.57 9.14 10.99
N ARG A 98 5.59 7.82 10.82
CA ARG A 98 5.45 7.17 9.51
C ARG A 98 4.04 7.36 8.95
N ASN A 99 3.03 7.16 9.79
CA ASN A 99 1.63 7.21 9.41
C ASN A 99 1.19 8.64 9.07
N LYS A 100 1.56 9.65 9.86
CA LYS A 100 1.13 11.05 9.64
C LYS A 100 1.45 11.56 8.23
N LEU A 101 2.64 11.27 7.71
CA LEU A 101 2.99 11.68 6.35
C LEU A 101 2.13 10.94 5.32
N ILE A 102 2.03 9.61 5.41
CA ILE A 102 1.27 8.78 4.47
C ILE A 102 -0.23 9.15 4.49
N ASP A 103 -0.78 9.40 5.67
CA ASP A 103 -2.16 9.85 5.88
C ASP A 103 -2.40 11.17 5.15
N SER A 104 -1.49 12.14 5.35
CA SER A 104 -1.59 13.44 4.69
C SER A 104 -1.50 13.31 3.17
N VAL A 105 -0.55 12.52 2.66
CA VAL A 105 -0.34 12.31 1.22
C VAL A 105 -1.59 11.74 0.55
N PHE A 106 -2.14 10.64 1.08
CA PHE A 106 -3.29 10.00 0.46
C PHE A 106 -4.59 10.77 0.68
N LYS A 107 -4.73 11.47 1.80
CA LYS A 107 -5.85 12.38 2.03
C LYS A 107 -5.87 13.51 0.99
N GLU A 108 -4.74 14.18 0.75
CA GLU A 108 -4.63 15.23 -0.27
C GLU A 108 -4.82 14.68 -1.70
N ALA A 109 -4.39 13.44 -1.95
CA ALA A 109 -4.62 12.77 -3.22
C ALA A 109 -6.06 12.26 -3.43
N GLY A 110 -6.92 12.34 -2.41
CA GLY A 110 -8.28 11.81 -2.47
C GLY A 110 -8.36 10.28 -2.53
N ILE A 111 -7.32 9.57 -2.06
CA ILE A 111 -7.25 8.11 -2.08
C ILE A 111 -7.57 7.56 -0.69
N ALA A 112 -8.51 6.60 -0.62
CA ALA A 112 -8.86 5.95 0.64
C ALA A 112 -7.67 5.14 1.20
N LEU A 113 -7.47 5.18 2.51
CA LEU A 113 -6.41 4.45 3.20
C LEU A 113 -7.00 3.65 4.35
N VAL A 114 -6.85 2.32 4.30
CA VAL A 114 -7.33 1.39 5.33
C VAL A 114 -6.13 0.73 6.00
N ARG A 115 -6.11 0.74 7.34
CA ARG A 115 -5.11 0.02 8.14
C ARG A 115 -5.73 -1.17 8.82
N LEU A 116 -5.22 -2.36 8.54
CA LEU A 116 -5.75 -3.60 9.07
C LEU A 116 -4.83 -4.16 10.16
N LYS A 117 -5.41 -4.43 11.32
CA LYS A 117 -4.73 -5.08 12.44
C LYS A 117 -4.98 -6.56 12.41
N ASN A 118 -3.96 -7.34 12.74
CA ASN A 118 -4.04 -8.81 12.80
C ASN A 118 -4.59 -9.42 11.50
N PRO A 119 -3.88 -9.28 10.36
CA PRO A 119 -4.35 -9.74 9.05
C PRO A 119 -4.75 -11.22 9.01
N GLY A 120 -4.15 -12.05 9.87
CA GLY A 120 -4.46 -13.48 9.98
C GLY A 120 -5.84 -13.80 10.58
N ALA A 121 -6.54 -12.83 11.17
CA ALA A 121 -7.90 -13.02 11.73
C ALA A 121 -9.02 -12.78 10.71
N TYR A 122 -8.71 -12.27 9.52
CA TYR A 122 -9.72 -11.97 8.51
C TYR A 122 -10.18 -13.23 7.77
N THR A 123 -11.47 -13.22 7.42
CA THR A 123 -12.07 -14.09 6.40
C THR A 123 -12.49 -13.20 5.23
N ALA A 124 -12.84 -13.77 4.08
CA ALA A 124 -13.22 -12.95 2.92
C ALA A 124 -14.43 -12.03 3.23
N PRO A 125 -15.51 -12.50 3.90
CA PRO A 125 -16.62 -11.61 4.27
C PRO A 125 -16.22 -10.50 5.25
N THR A 126 -15.41 -10.81 6.27
CA THR A 126 -15.02 -9.79 7.25
C THR A 126 -14.02 -8.78 6.68
N LEU A 127 -13.20 -9.21 5.72
CA LEU A 127 -12.31 -8.32 4.98
C LEU A 127 -13.09 -7.40 4.04
N ALA A 128 -14.08 -7.92 3.31
CA ALA A 128 -14.95 -7.11 2.44
C ALA A 128 -15.64 -5.99 3.23
N ALA A 129 -16.24 -6.34 4.37
CA ALA A 129 -16.87 -5.37 5.28
C ALA A 129 -15.85 -4.33 5.81
N ALA A 130 -14.65 -4.77 6.20
CA ALA A 130 -13.61 -3.86 6.70
C ALA A 130 -13.09 -2.88 5.63
N LEU A 131 -13.13 -3.26 4.37
CA LEU A 131 -12.77 -2.41 3.24
C LEU A 131 -13.93 -1.54 2.76
N SER A 132 -15.10 -1.60 3.43
CA SER A 132 -16.34 -0.96 2.98
C SER A 132 -16.70 -1.31 1.54
N LEU A 133 -16.33 -2.52 1.12
CA LEU A 133 -16.74 -3.10 -0.14
C LEU A 133 -18.15 -3.67 0.06
N ASP A 134 -19.12 -2.80 0.28
CA ASP A 134 -20.51 -3.22 0.26
C ASP A 134 -20.87 -3.62 -1.18
N ALA A 135 -21.67 -4.66 -1.31
CA ALA A 135 -22.23 -5.17 -2.57
C ALA A 135 -23.22 -4.18 -3.22
N GLY A 136 -22.82 -2.91 -3.36
CA GLY A 136 -23.68 -1.76 -3.63
C GLY A 136 -23.24 -0.92 -4.82
N ASN A 137 -22.34 -1.45 -5.66
CA ASN A 137 -22.30 -1.10 -7.07
C ASN A 137 -22.78 -2.29 -7.92
N MET A 138 -23.78 -3.02 -7.37
CA MET A 138 -24.59 -4.03 -8.06
C MET A 138 -25.45 -3.39 -9.14
#